data_AF-A0A7C1EGH7-F1
#
_entry.id   AF-A0A7C1EGH7-F1
#
_cell.length_a   1.000
_cell.length_b   1.000
_cell.length_c   1.000
_cell.angle_alpha   90.00
_cell.angle_beta   90.00
_cell.angle_gamma   90.00
#
_symmetry.space_group_name_H-M   'P 1'
#
loop_
_entity.id
_entity.type
_entity.pdbx_description
1 polymer ?
#
loop_
_entity_poly.entity_id
_entity_poly.type
_entity_poly.pdbx_seq_one_letter_code
_entity_poly.pdbx_strand_id
1 'polypeptide(L)'
;MIALLEAAAIRALEGQLAEGQTSVGTHLNVQHLAATPVGMSVTARAVLREVDGRRLVFEVTAWDAVEKIAEGTHERFIVNRSRFEERVRGKHP
;
A
#
# COMPACT_ATOMS: atom_id res chain seq x y z
N MET A 1 3.30 9.73 5.55
CA MET A 1 3.52 8.35 6.00
C MET A 1 2.64 7.32 5.29
N ILE A 2 1.30 7.44 5.31
CA ILE A 2 0.40 6.42 4.69
C ILE A 2 0.78 6.08 3.24
N ALA A 3 1.00 7.09 2.39
CA ALA A 3 1.46 6.87 1.01
C ALA A 3 2.78 6.08 0.91
N LEU A 4 3.69 6.19 1.89
CA LEU A 4 4.94 5.43 1.93
C LEU A 4 4.69 3.94 2.26
N LEU A 5 3.74 3.66 3.17
CA LEU A 5 3.29 2.29 3.46
C LEU A 5 2.59 1.68 2.23
N GLU A 6 1.76 2.46 1.54
CA GLU A 6 1.15 2.02 0.28
C GLU A 6 2.19 1.72 -0.80
N ALA A 7 3.18 2.59 -0.96
CA ALA A 7 4.27 2.39 -1.90
C ALA A 7 5.09 1.13 -1.58
N ALA A 8 5.30 0.81 -0.30
CA ALA A 8 5.95 -0.45 0.09
C ALA A 8 5.12 -1.67 -0.33
N ALA A 9 3.80 -1.64 -0.16
CA ALA A 9 2.91 -2.71 -0.61
C ALA A 9 2.82 -2.82 -2.15
N ILE A 10 2.86 -1.69 -2.86
CA ILE A 10 2.95 -1.66 -4.32
C ILE A 10 4.25 -2.30 -4.80
N ARG A 11 5.39 -1.89 -4.22
CA ARG A 11 6.70 -2.47 -4.54
C ARG A 11 6.77 -3.96 -4.26
N ALA A 12 6.13 -4.43 -3.19
CA ALA A 12 6.05 -5.86 -2.89
C ALA A 12 5.31 -6.69 -3.97
N LEU A 13 4.53 -6.05 -4.85
CA LEU A 13 3.81 -6.68 -5.95
C LEU A 13 4.52 -6.52 -7.32
N GLU A 14 5.63 -5.80 -7.39
CA GLU A 14 6.37 -5.61 -8.64
C GLU A 14 6.83 -6.95 -9.22
N GLY A 15 6.49 -7.20 -10.49
CA GLY A 15 6.80 -8.47 -11.17
C GLY A 15 5.98 -9.68 -10.70
N GLN A 16 5.05 -9.52 -9.74
CA GLN A 16 4.25 -10.63 -9.21
C GLN A 16 2.84 -10.72 -9.82
N LEU A 17 2.37 -9.65 -10.47
CA LEU A 17 1.04 -9.59 -11.08
C LEU A 17 1.09 -9.98 -12.56
N ALA A 18 0.00 -10.56 -13.06
CA ALA A 18 -0.13 -10.87 -14.48
C ALA A 18 -0.13 -9.60 -15.34
N GLU A 19 0.22 -9.74 -16.62
CA GLU A 19 0.20 -8.64 -17.57
C GLU A 19 -1.19 -7.96 -17.62
N GLY A 20 -1.19 -6.63 -17.71
CA GLY A 20 -2.41 -5.82 -17.70
C GLY A 20 -3.11 -5.71 -16.34
N GLN A 21 -2.59 -6.33 -15.28
CA GLN A 21 -3.09 -6.14 -13.92
C GLN A 21 -2.35 -5.01 -13.18
N THR A 22 -3.02 -4.46 -12.18
CA THR A 22 -2.47 -3.57 -11.16
C THR A 22 -3.22 -3.80 -9.86
N SER A 23 -2.86 -3.09 -8.79
CA SER A 23 -3.61 -3.12 -7.54
C SER A 23 -4.01 -1.73 -7.06
N VAL A 24 -5.17 -1.63 -6.42
CA VAL A 24 -5.67 -0.41 -5.79
C VAL A 24 -5.88 -0.65 -4.30
N GLY A 25 -5.50 0.33 -3.46
CA GLY A 25 -5.77 0.26 -2.02
C GLY A 25 -7.26 0.42 -1.76
N THR A 26 -7.82 -0.44 -0.90
CA THR A 26 -9.26 -0.42 -0.55
C THR A 26 -9.52 -0.15 0.91
N HIS A 27 -8.57 -0.48 1.79
CA HIS A 27 -8.67 -0.22 3.21
C HIS A 27 -7.28 -0.04 3.82
N LEU A 28 -7.18 0.87 4.79
CA LEU A 28 -5.98 1.13 5.58
C LEU A 28 -6.39 1.34 7.04
N ASN A 29 -5.76 0.60 7.94
CA ASN A 29 -5.93 0.75 9.37
C ASN A 29 -4.55 0.78 10.01
N VAL A 30 -4.09 1.97 10.43
CA VAL A 30 -2.72 2.21 10.86
C VAL A 30 -2.71 3.10 12.09
N GLN A 31 -1.92 2.71 13.09
CA GLN A 31 -1.59 3.52 14.25
C GLN A 31 -0.32 4.32 13.98
N HIS A 32 -0.32 5.62 14.31
CA HIS A 32 0.87 6.47 14.27
C HIS A 32 1.39 6.62 15.71
N LEU A 33 2.52 5.99 15.99
CA LEU A 33 3.02 5.73 17.33
C LEU A 33 3.97 6.83 17.83
N ALA A 34 4.78 7.40 16.93
CA ALA A 34 5.80 8.38 17.27
C ALA A 34 5.93 9.43 16.15
N ALA A 35 6.39 10.64 16.50
CA ALA A 35 6.61 11.71 15.54
C ALA A 35 8.02 11.66 14.96
N THR A 36 8.15 11.86 13.65
CA THR A 36 9.46 11.94 12.97
C THR A 36 9.74 13.38 12.51
N PRO A 37 10.89 13.98 12.85
CA PRO A 37 11.24 15.33 12.41
C PRO A 37 11.56 15.39 10.91
N VAL A 38 11.36 16.56 10.32
CA VAL A 38 11.70 16.83 8.91
C VAL A 38 13.20 16.59 8.67
N GLY A 39 13.51 15.94 7.55
CA GLY A 39 14.89 15.60 7.16
C GLY A 39 15.36 14.23 7.64
N MET A 40 14.64 13.59 8.58
CA MET A 40 14.94 12.23 8.99
C MET A 40 14.39 11.21 7.98
N SER A 41 15.16 10.15 7.75
CA SER A 41 14.78 9.07 6.84
C SER A 41 13.78 8.12 7.51
N VAL A 42 12.80 7.67 6.74
CA VAL A 42 11.78 6.70 7.17
C VAL A 42 11.81 5.49 6.24
N THR A 43 11.86 4.30 6.83
CA THR A 43 11.74 3.02 6.10
C THR A 43 10.36 2.43 6.34
N ALA A 44 9.63 2.18 5.25
CA ALA A 44 8.38 1.43 5.29
C ALA A 44 8.58 -0.02 4.80
N ARG A 45 7.94 -0.96 5.48
CA ARG A 45 7.90 -2.37 5.10
C ARG A 45 6.46 -2.82 4.95
N ALA A 46 6.20 -3.64 3.95
CA ALA A 46 4.95 -4.34 3.76
C ALA A 46 5.22 -5.83 3.62
N VAL A 47 4.44 -6.66 4.33
CA VAL A 47 4.50 -8.12 4.25
C VAL A 47 3.11 -8.61 3.87
N LEU A 48 3.00 -9.31 2.73
CA LEU A 48 1.74 -9.94 2.32
C LEU A 48 1.42 -11.09 3.29
N ARG A 49 0.29 -10.99 3.99
CA ARG A 49 -0.16 -11.99 4.98
C ARG A 49 -1.27 -12.87 4.46
N GLU A 50 -2.11 -12.36 3.56
CA GLU A 50 -3.28 -13.06 3.06
C GLU A 50 -3.50 -12.77 1.57
N VAL A 51 -3.87 -13.82 0.84
CA VAL A 51 -4.35 -13.74 -0.54
C VAL A 51 -5.69 -14.48 -0.59
N ASP A 52 -6.77 -13.72 -0.78
CA ASP A 52 -8.12 -14.25 -0.96
C ASP A 52 -8.66 -13.80 -2.33
N GLY A 53 -8.45 -14.66 -3.33
CA GLY A 53 -8.78 -14.36 -4.72
C GLY A 53 -8.03 -13.12 -5.23
N ARG A 54 -8.74 -11.98 -5.32
CA ARG A 54 -8.17 -10.68 -5.74
C ARG A 54 -7.86 -9.74 -4.58
N ARG A 55 -8.24 -10.10 -3.35
CA ARG A 55 -7.97 -9.33 -2.14
C ARG A 55 -6.61 -9.74 -1.57
N LEU A 56 -5.80 -8.74 -1.26
CA LEU A 56 -4.47 -8.88 -0.69
C LEU A 56 -4.44 -8.11 0.63
N VAL A 57 -4.01 -8.75 1.72
CA VAL A 57 -3.86 -8.09 3.02
C VAL A 57 -2.39 -8.01 3.38
N PHE A 58 -1.88 -6.80 3.53
CA PHE A 58 -0.52 -6.53 3.95
C PHE A 58 -0.50 -6.12 5.42
N GLU A 59 0.41 -6.70 6.18
CA GLU A 59 0.92 -6.08 7.40
C GLU A 59 1.91 -4.98 7.00
N VAL A 60 1.73 -3.77 7.52
CA VAL A 60 2.58 -2.63 7.19
C VAL A 60 3.18 -2.02 8.44
N THR A 61 4.44 -1.62 8.34
CA THR A 61 5.21 -1.01 9.43
C THR A 61 6.08 0.11 8.87
N ALA A 62 6.33 1.13 9.68
CA ALA A 62 7.29 2.18 9.39
C ALA A 62 8.18 2.46 10.59
N TRP A 63 9.45 2.71 10.32
CA TRP A 63 10.46 3.11 11.28
C TRP A 63 11.19 4.35 10.78
N ASP A 64 11.50 5.27 11.68
CA ASP A 64 12.55 6.24 11.41
C ASP A 64 13.91 5.70 11.86
N ALA A 65 14.91 6.57 12.00
CA ALA A 65 16.26 6.15 12.41
C ALA A 65 16.35 5.73 13.89
N VAL A 66 15.31 5.97 14.69
CA VAL A 66 15.31 5.79 16.14
C VAL A 66 14.32 4.70 16.55
N GLU A 67 13.06 4.80 16.11
CA GLU A 67 11.99 3.94 16.62
C GLU A 67 10.92 3.60 15.58
N LYS A 68 9.99 2.72 15.98
CA LYS A 68 8.82 2.40 15.17
C LYS A 68 7.83 3.55 15.25
N ILE A 69 7.51 4.12 14.09
CA ILE A 69 6.61 5.27 14.01
C ILE A 69 5.20 4.84 13.61
N ALA A 70 5.02 3.68 12.99
CA ALA A 70 3.69 3.17 12.67
C ALA A 70 3.62 1.66 12.44
N GLU A 71 2.41 1.14 12.64
CA GLU A 71 2.04 -0.23 12.30
C GLU A 71 0.56 -0.36 11.99
N GLY A 72 0.20 -1.38 11.22
CA GLY A 72 -1.18 -1.70 10.91
C GLY A 72 -1.33 -2.61 9.70
N THR A 73 -2.48 -2.49 9.04
CA THR A 73 -2.81 -3.27 7.85
C THR A 73 -3.18 -2.39 6.66
N HIS A 74 -2.92 -2.92 5.47
CA HIS A 74 -3.26 -2.30 4.20
C HIS A 74 -3.85 -3.37 3.27
N GLU A 75 -5.09 -3.18 2.87
CA GLU A 75 -5.76 -4.04 1.91
C GLU A 75 -5.63 -3.46 0.50
N ARG A 76 -5.28 -4.33 -0.45
CA ARG A 76 -5.23 -4.02 -1.86
C ARG A 76 -6.07 -5.00 -2.67
N PHE A 77 -6.67 -4.52 -3.74
CA PHE A 77 -7.40 -5.35 -4.68
C PHE A 77 -6.72 -5.37 -6.04
N ILE A 78 -6.53 -6.56 -6.60
CA ILE A 78 -6.05 -6.74 -7.96
C ILE A 78 -7.17 -6.36 -8.94
N VAL A 79 -6.85 -5.47 -9.88
CA VAL A 79 -7.77 -4.97 -10.91
C VAL A 79 -7.12 -5.05 -12.29
N ASN A 80 -7.95 -5.17 -13.32
CA ASN A 80 -7.49 -4.97 -14.69
C ASN A 80 -7.28 -3.47 -14.94
N ARG A 81 -6.09 -3.11 -15.41
CA ARG A 81 -5.65 -1.71 -15.55
C ARG A 81 -6.52 -0.92 -16.53
N SER A 82 -6.71 -1.43 -17.75
CA SER A 82 -7.44 -0.70 -18.79
C SER A 82 -8.91 -0.47 -18.41
N ARG A 83 -9.59 -1.49 -17.86
CA ARG A 83 -10.96 -1.35 -17.34
C ARG A 83 -11.05 -0.36 -16.18
N PHE A 84 -10.06 -0.32 -15.30
CA PHE A 84 -10.03 0.64 -14.19
C PHE A 84 -9.89 2.07 -14.72
N GLU A 85 -8.95 2.31 -15.64
CA GLU A 85 -8.73 3.63 -16.25
C GLU A 85 -9.93 4.12 -17.05
N GLU A 86 -10.62 3.24 -17.78
CA GLU A 86 -11.86 3.57 -18.48
C GLU A 86 -12.95 4.06 -17.52
N ARG A 87 -13.15 3.35 -16.39
CA ARG A 87 -14.09 3.78 -15.34
C ARG A 87 -13.72 5.12 -14.73
N VAL A 88 -12.43 5.42 -14.59
CA VAL A 88 -11.96 6.72 -14.09
C VAL A 88 -12.27 7.83 -15.09
N ARG A 89 -12.02 7.61 -16.40
CA ARG A 89 -12.33 8.60 -17.45
C ARG A 89 -13.82 8.92 -17.56
N GLY A 90 -14.69 7.97 -17.24
CA GLY A 90 -16.14 8.19 -17.21
C GLY A 90 -16.64 9.01 -16.01
N LYS A 91 -15.78 9.37 -15.05
CA LYS A 91 -16.14 10.27 -13.95
C LYS A 91 -16.04 11.71 -14.43
N HIS A 92 -17.18 12.34 -14.69
CA HIS A 92 -17.27 13.78 -14.91
C HIS A 92 -17.61 14.48 -13.58
N PRO A 93 -17.09 15.70 -13.32
CA PRO A 93 -17.55 16.54 -12.22
C PRO A 93 -19.01 16.96 -12.41
#